data_AF-A0A6M1R9U9-F1
#
_entry.id   AF-A0A6M1R9U9-F1
#
_cell.length_a   1.000
_cell.length_b   1.000
_cell.length_c   1.000
_cell.angle_alpha   90.00
_cell.angle_beta   90.00
_cell.angle_gamma   90.00
#
_symmetry.space_group_name_H-M   'P 1'
#
loop_
_entity.id
_entity.type
_entity.pdbx_description
1 polymer ?
#
loop_
_entity_poly.entity_id
_entity_poly.type
_entity_poly.pdbx_seq_one_letter_code
_entity_poly.pdbx_strand_id
1 'polypeptide(L)'
;MDRQEAWEAAQTYTWEQDMRRGDWATQRTAKMPEPPWPSPENPILEALLQDARKNVADGMSVDLAMLQLATHCWFEGGIEGYDRGQGDARSETAP
;
A
#
# COMPACT_ATOMS: atom_id res chain seq x y z
N MET A 1 -0.01 -18.18 14.97
CA MET A 1 -0.19 -18.49 13.55
C MET A 1 1.18 -18.75 12.97
N ASP A 2 1.37 -19.94 12.42
CA ASP A 2 2.58 -20.30 11.67
C ASP A 2 2.61 -19.52 10.33
N ARG A 3 3.80 -19.23 9.80
CA ARG A 3 3.99 -18.62 8.48
C ARG A 3 3.19 -19.36 7.40
N GLN A 4 3.18 -20.69 7.39
CA GLN A 4 2.46 -21.48 6.40
C GLN A 4 0.95 -21.22 6.48
N GLU A 5 0.39 -21.27 7.69
CA GLU A 5 -1.02 -20.98 7.97
C GLU A 5 -1.43 -19.56 7.54
N ALA A 6 -0.57 -18.56 7.78
CA ALA A 6 -0.81 -17.18 7.32
C ALA A 6 -0.86 -17.07 5.80
N TRP A 7 0.00 -17.80 5.09
CA TRP A 7 0.04 -17.83 3.63
C TRP A 7 -1.16 -18.56 3.02
N GLU A 8 -1.62 -19.65 3.63
CA GLU A 8 -2.82 -20.37 3.19
C GLU A 8 -4.09 -19.53 3.38
N ALA A 9 -4.21 -18.83 4.51
CA ALA A 9 -5.29 -17.89 4.77
C ALA A 9 -5.29 -16.73 3.77
N ALA A 10 -4.12 -16.14 3.49
CA ALA A 10 -3.98 -15.10 2.49
C ALA A 10 -4.38 -15.58 1.09
N GLN A 11 -3.91 -16.75 0.66
CA GLN A 11 -4.29 -17.34 -0.63
C GLN A 11 -5.80 -17.54 -0.75
N THR A 12 -6.42 -18.12 0.28
CA THR A 12 -7.87 -18.36 0.33
C THR A 12 -8.65 -17.05 0.19
N TYR A 13 -8.30 -16.04 1.00
CA TYR A 13 -8.93 -14.73 0.96
C TYR A 13 -8.79 -14.05 -0.42
N THR A 14 -7.59 -14.12 -1.02
CA THR A 14 -7.34 -13.51 -2.34
C THR A 14 -8.11 -14.23 -3.45
N TRP A 15 -8.19 -15.57 -3.41
CA TRP A 15 -8.96 -16.37 -4.35
C TRP A 15 -10.46 -16.01 -4.30
N GLU A 16 -11.04 -15.93 -3.10
CA GLU A 16 -12.43 -15.53 -2.92
C GLU A 16 -12.72 -14.11 -3.39
N GLN A 17 -11.76 -13.19 -3.25
CA GLN A 17 -11.89 -11.84 -3.76
C GLN A 17 -11.85 -11.81 -5.30
N ASP A 18 -10.97 -12.59 -5.91
CA ASP A 18 -10.84 -12.66 -7.36
C ASP A 18 -12.08 -13.31 -8.00
N MET A 19 -12.60 -14.40 -7.40
CA MET A 19 -13.87 -15.01 -7.81
C MET A 19 -15.05 -14.03 -7.75
N ARG A 20 -15.05 -13.11 -6.77
CA ARG A 20 -16.08 -12.07 -6.64
C ARG A 20 -15.94 -10.92 -7.66
N ARG A 21 -14.74 -10.65 -8.17
CA ARG A 21 -14.47 -9.54 -9.11
C ARG A 21 -14.83 -9.87 -10.57
N GLY A 22 -14.91 -11.14 -10.96
CA GLY A 22 -15.12 -11.54 -12.36
C GLY A 22 -13.88 -11.36 -13.24
N ASP A 23 -14.04 -11.23 -14.56
CA ASP A 23 -12.96 -11.30 -15.56
C ASP A 23 -11.98 -10.10 -15.61
N TRP A 24 -11.93 -9.25 -14.58
CA TRP A 24 -10.99 -8.14 -14.54
C TRP A 24 -9.58 -8.64 -14.24
N ALA A 25 -8.57 -8.10 -14.93
CA ALA A 25 -7.17 -8.40 -14.64
C ALA A 25 -6.87 -8.10 -13.17
N THR A 26 -6.45 -9.13 -12.42
CA THR A 26 -6.12 -8.99 -11.01
C THR A 26 -4.87 -8.13 -10.86
N GLN A 27 -4.97 -7.07 -10.04
CA GLN A 27 -3.85 -6.19 -9.70
C GLN A 27 -2.68 -6.94 -9.03
N ARG A 28 -2.89 -8.20 -8.62
CA ARG A 28 -1.88 -9.07 -8.00
C ARG A 28 -0.99 -9.78 -9.02
N THR A 29 -1.48 -10.03 -10.23
CA THR A 29 -0.69 -10.64 -11.32
C THR A 29 -0.30 -9.62 -12.39
N ALA A 30 -0.88 -8.42 -12.35
CA ALA A 30 -0.42 -7.32 -13.17
C ALA A 30 1.03 -6.95 -12.79
N LYS A 31 1.86 -6.62 -13.78
CA LYS A 31 3.15 -5.98 -13.53
C LYS A 31 2.84 -4.70 -12.76
N MET A 32 3.33 -4.58 -11.53
CA MET A 32 3.17 -3.36 -10.75
C MET A 32 3.68 -2.19 -11.61
N PRO A 33 2.86 -1.16 -11.89
CA PRO A 33 3.31 0.03 -12.59
C PRO A 33 4.37 0.75 -11.75
N GLU A 34 4.97 1.82 -12.30
CA GLU A 34 5.78 2.77 -11.51
C GLU A 34 5.10 3.04 -10.16
N PRO A 35 5.88 3.08 -9.07
CA PRO A 35 5.43 2.84 -7.71
C PRO A 35 4.04 3.40 -7.38
N PRO A 36 3.09 2.57 -6.90
CA PRO A 36 2.06 3.05 -5.98
C PRO A 36 2.63 3.21 -4.56
N TRP A 37 3.96 3.19 -4.42
CA TRP A 37 4.69 3.47 -3.18
C TRP A 37 5.16 4.92 -3.25
N PRO A 38 5.06 5.68 -2.16
CA PRO A 38 5.61 7.02 -2.13
C PRO A 38 7.13 6.94 -2.27
N SER A 39 7.74 8.00 -2.80
CA SER A 39 9.19 8.11 -2.87
C SER A 39 9.80 7.85 -1.47
N PRO A 40 10.92 7.11 -1.35
CA PRO A 40 11.62 6.93 -0.07
C PRO A 40 12.01 8.24 0.61
N GLU A 41 12.17 9.31 -0.16
CA GLU A 41 12.46 10.67 0.30
C GLU A 41 11.21 11.45 0.72
N ASN A 42 10.01 10.89 0.56
CA ASN A 42 8.77 11.53 0.96
C ASN A 42 8.74 11.68 2.50
N PRO A 43 8.74 12.92 3.04
CA PRO A 43 8.86 13.16 4.48
C PRO A 43 7.72 12.53 5.30
N ILE A 44 6.59 12.19 4.67
CA ILE A 44 5.49 11.50 5.35
C ILE A 44 5.90 10.11 5.82
N LEU A 45 6.84 9.44 5.14
CA LEU A 45 7.32 8.12 5.52
C LEU A 45 8.04 8.13 6.87
N GLU A 46 8.86 9.17 7.12
CA GLU A 46 9.50 9.34 8.42
C GLU A 46 8.47 9.63 9.51
N ALA A 47 7.46 10.46 9.22
CA ALA A 47 6.37 10.73 10.17
C ALA A 47 5.59 9.45 10.54
N LEU A 48 5.21 8.65 9.54
CA LEU A 48 4.51 7.37 9.75
C LEU A 48 5.37 6.37 10.54
N LEU A 49 6.68 6.36 10.31
CA LEU A 49 7.61 5.52 11.07
C LEU A 49 7.69 5.96 12.54
N GLN A 50 7.70 7.27 12.82
CA GLN A 50 7.68 7.80 14.19
C GLN A 50 6.36 7.45 14.89
N ASP A 51 5.23 7.54 14.20
CA ASP A 51 3.93 7.13 14.73
C ASP A 51 3.89 5.64 15.06
N ALA A 52 4.42 4.79 14.17
CA ALA A 52 4.53 3.35 14.43
C ALA A 52 5.39 3.06 15.68
N ARG A 53 6.53 3.75 15.83
CA ARG A 53 7.39 3.64 17.02
C ARG A 53 6.66 4.07 18.29
N LYS A 54 5.91 5.17 18.22
CA LYS A 54 5.10 5.67 19.34
C LYS A 54 4.01 4.66 19.72
N ASN A 55 3.27 4.13 18.75
CA ASN A 55 2.24 3.14 18.97
C ASN A 55 2.79 1.88 19.68
N VAL A 56 3.95 1.40 19.26
CA VAL A 56 4.64 0.28 19.94
C VAL A 56 5.02 0.65 21.37
N ALA A 57 5.56 1.85 21.60
CA ALA A 57 5.89 2.32 22.95
C ALA A 57 4.66 2.47 23.86
N ASP A 58 3.51 2.82 23.28
CA ASP A 58 2.23 2.94 23.98
C ASP A 58 1.52 1.57 24.18
N GLY A 59 2.14 0.46 23.75
CA GLY A 59 1.69 -0.91 24.03
C GLY A 59 0.99 -1.62 22.86
N MET A 60 0.98 -1.04 21.66
CA MET A 60 0.54 -1.74 20.45
C MET A 60 1.51 -2.89 20.11
N SER A 61 0.99 -4.01 19.62
CA SER A 61 1.86 -5.08 19.12
C SER A 61 2.65 -4.62 17.90
N VAL A 62 3.90 -5.08 17.78
CA VAL A 62 4.78 -4.75 16.64
C VAL A 62 4.11 -5.17 15.33
N ASP A 63 3.50 -6.36 15.27
CA ASP A 63 2.83 -6.85 14.06
C ASP A 63 1.71 -5.90 13.62
N LEU A 64 0.88 -5.40 14.55
CA LEU A 64 -0.20 -4.48 14.23
C LEU A 64 0.33 -3.11 13.80
N ALA A 65 1.36 -2.60 14.47
CA ALA A 65 1.99 -1.34 14.10
C ALA A 65 2.61 -1.40 12.69
N MET A 66 3.25 -2.52 12.34
CA MET A 66 3.82 -2.74 11.01
C MET A 66 2.75 -2.86 9.93
N LEU A 67 1.62 -3.53 10.21
CA LEU A 67 0.48 -3.60 9.29
C LEU A 67 -0.15 -2.22 9.06
N GLN A 68 -0.31 -1.41 10.11
CA GLN A 68 -0.79 -0.03 9.98
C GLN A 68 0.16 0.81 9.15
N LEU A 69 1.47 0.77 9.47
CA LEU A 69 2.50 1.49 8.71
C LEU A 69 2.45 1.14 7.22
N ALA A 70 2.47 -0.15 6.87
CA ALA A 70 2.42 -0.60 5.48
C ALA A 70 1.15 -0.13 4.76
N THR A 71 0.00 -0.13 5.45
CA THR A 71 -1.27 0.33 4.89
C THR A 71 -1.27 1.83 4.61
N HIS A 72 -0.74 2.63 5.53
CA HIS A 72 -0.62 4.08 5.33
C HIS A 72 0.37 4.42 4.20
N CYS A 73 1.52 3.74 4.14
CA CYS A 73 2.48 3.92 3.04
C CYS A 73 1.84 3.60 1.68
N TRP A 74 1.02 2.54 1.58
CA TRP A 74 0.28 2.23 0.35
C TRP A 74 -0.68 3.36 -0.06
N PHE A 75 -1.37 3.96 0.91
CA PHE A 75 -2.29 5.07 0.66
C PHE A 75 -1.56 6.31 0.14
N GLU A 76 -0.43 6.67 0.76
CA GLU A 76 0.39 7.82 0.37
C GLU A 76 0.95 7.69 -1.04
N GLY A 77 1.40 6.51 -1.44
CA GLY A 77 1.87 6.31 -2.81
C GLY A 77 0.73 6.34 -3.84
N GLY A 78 -0.50 6.03 -3.42
CA GLY A 78 -1.70 6.28 -4.22
C GLY A 78 -1.97 7.77 -4.44
N ILE A 79 -1.80 8.60 -3.41
CA ILE A 79 -1.91 10.07 -3.51
C ILE A 79 -0.81 10.61 -4.42
N GLU A 80 0.45 10.24 -4.17
CA GLU A 80 1.60 10.72 -4.96
C GLU A 80 1.46 10.32 -6.44
N GLY A 81 1.00 9.10 -6.72
CA GLY A 81 0.70 8.64 -8.08
C GLY A 81 -0.44 9.41 -8.74
N TYR A 82 -1.49 9.75 -7.99
CA TYR A 82 -2.59 10.58 -8.48
C TYR A 82 -2.13 12.00 -8.80
N ASP A 83 -1.33 12.62 -7.93
CA ASP A 83 -0.81 13.97 -8.11
C ASP A 83 0.13 14.06 -9.32
N ARG A 84 0.99 13.05 -9.55
CA ARG A 84 1.80 12.94 -10.78
C ARG A 84 0.91 12.90 -12.02
N GLY A 85 -0.10 12.02 -12.04
CA GLY A 85 -1.02 11.91 -13.18
C GLY A 85 -1.82 13.18 -13.47
N GLN A 86 -2.22 13.93 -12.43
CA GLN A 86 -2.84 15.26 -12.59
C GLN A 86 -1.84 16.31 -13.09
N GLY A 87 -0.59 16.25 -12.62
CA GLY A 87 0.51 17.09 -13.09
C GLY A 87 0.78 16.90 -14.57
N ASP A 88 0.89 15.64 -15.03
CA ASP A 88 1.11 15.29 -16.43
C ASP A 88 -0.05 15.81 -17.31
N ALA A 89 -1.30 15.56 -16.92
CA ALA A 89 -2.48 16.02 -17.66
C ALA A 89 -2.56 17.56 -17.76
N ARG A 90 -2.14 18.30 -16.72
CA ARG A 90 -2.08 19.77 -16.75
C ARG A 90 -0.92 20.30 -17.58
N SER A 91 0.20 19.57 -17.60
CA SER A 91 1.40 19.92 -18.37
C SER A 91 1.18 19.73 -19.87
N GLU A 92 0.41 18.72 -20.28
CA GLU A 92 -0.01 18.52 -21.68
C GLU A 92 -0.97 19.60 -22.19
N THR A 93 -1.62 20.35 -21.30
CA THR A 93 -2.52 21.46 -21.66
C THR A 93 -1.85 22.84 -21.63
N ALA A 94 -0.57 22.94 -21.27
CA ALA A 94 0.18 24.19 -21.36
C ALA A 94 0.64 24.43 -22.82
N PRO A 95 0.36 25.62 -23.41
CA PRO A 95 0.61 25.92 -24.81
C PRO A 95 2.10 26.03 -25.20
#